data_AF-A0A8J4T099-F1
#
_entry.id   AF-A0A8J4T099-F1
#
_cell.length_a   1.000
_cell.length_b   1.000
_cell.length_c   1.000
_cell.angle_alpha   90.00
_cell.angle_beta   90.00
_cell.angle_gamma   90.00
#
_symmetry.space_group_name_H-M   'P 1'
#
loop_
_entity.id
_entity.type
_entity.pdbx_description
1 polymer ?
#
loop_
_entity_poly.entity_id
_entity_poly.type
_entity_poly.pdbx_seq_one_letter_code
_entity_poly.pdbx_strand_id
1 'polypeptide(L)'
;MIASKLKRRADNCRVSLLPRATKTRARTEAGSNKQPFYKPVPTRFRRDGFDYQQIAREGDAAIYEQRWAGCCNPSVCYEVIRIRRREGFRIDDRFVEPAEVYPNSDVWGVDGFTLTDRDAAVAKLREICIRARVGVAQDAPEADGSINTAGSTNERE
;
A
#
# COMPACT_ATOMS: atom_id res chain seq x y z
N MET A 1 -30.62 77.68 12.70
CA MET A 1 -30.84 78.58 13.86
C MET A 1 -31.94 77.98 14.74
N ILE A 2 -31.59 77.71 16.01
CA ILE A 2 -32.41 77.77 17.25
C ILE A 2 -33.86 77.24 17.19
N ALA A 3 -34.17 76.09 17.79
CA ALA A 3 -34.64 75.90 19.19
C ALA A 3 -36.05 75.26 19.09
N SER A 4 -36.64 74.44 19.97
CA SER A 4 -36.66 74.31 21.43
C SER A 4 -37.35 72.95 21.73
N LYS A 5 -36.86 72.08 22.60
CA LYS A 5 -37.09 72.01 24.07
C LYS A 5 -38.46 71.41 24.50
N LEU A 6 -38.35 70.23 25.15
CA LEU A 6 -39.24 69.62 26.18
C LEU A 6 -40.65 69.15 25.71
N LYS A 7 -41.25 68.04 26.19
CA LYS A 7 -41.40 67.59 27.59
C LYS A 7 -42.18 66.25 27.68
N ARG A 8 -42.01 65.53 28.81
CA ARG A 8 -42.91 64.51 29.45
C ARG A 8 -42.87 63.09 28.85
N ARG A 9 -43.10 61.99 29.57
CA ARG A 9 -42.97 61.50 30.97
C ARG A 9 -43.49 60.04 30.92
N ALA A 10 -43.02 59.20 31.84
CA ALA A 10 -43.67 58.03 32.43
C ALA A 10 -43.75 56.69 31.65
N ASP A 11 -43.07 55.69 32.23
CA ASP A 11 -43.58 54.37 32.67
C ASP A 11 -44.38 53.52 31.67
N ASN A 12 -43.93 52.29 31.39
CA ASN A 12 -44.15 51.13 32.26
C ASN A 12 -43.73 49.81 31.58
N CYS A 13 -43.29 48.86 32.41
CA CYS A 13 -43.36 47.40 32.26
C CYS A 13 -43.16 46.73 30.88
N ARG A 14 -42.15 45.84 30.78
CA ARG A 14 -42.41 44.38 30.60
C ARG A 14 -41.13 43.54 30.52
N VAL A 15 -41.10 42.53 31.39
CA VAL A 15 -40.55 41.17 31.21
C VAL A 15 -39.07 41.05 30.84
N SER A 16 -38.26 40.86 31.88
CA SER A 16 -36.98 40.18 31.83
C SER A 16 -37.17 38.71 31.41
N LEU A 17 -36.97 38.43 30.12
CA LEU A 17 -36.76 37.06 29.62
C LEU A 17 -35.27 36.72 29.79
N LEU A 18 -34.97 35.85 30.75
CA LEU A 18 -33.65 35.24 30.92
C LEU A 18 -33.26 34.46 29.64
N PRO A 19 -32.02 34.56 29.15
CA PRO A 19 -31.56 33.72 28.05
C PRO A 19 -31.45 32.26 28.53
N ARG A 20 -32.25 31.39 27.92
CA ARG A 20 -32.19 29.94 28.11
C ARG A 20 -30.86 29.46 27.51
N ALA A 21 -29.91 29.07 28.36
CA ALA A 21 -28.63 28.54 27.94
C ALA A 21 -28.84 27.27 27.09
N THR A 22 -28.62 27.38 25.79
CA THR A 22 -28.58 26.24 24.87
C THR A 22 -27.35 25.42 25.22
N LYS A 23 -27.55 24.31 25.93
CA LYS A 23 -26.49 23.37 26.29
C LYS A 23 -26.05 22.67 25.00
N THR A 24 -24.99 23.19 24.38
CA THR A 24 -24.30 22.56 23.25
C THR A 24 -23.92 21.15 23.65
N ARG A 25 -24.55 20.14 23.03
CA ARG A 25 -24.09 18.76 23.16
C ARG A 25 -22.74 18.69 22.47
N ALA A 26 -21.69 18.42 23.24
CA ALA A 26 -20.38 18.09 22.70
C ALA A 26 -20.54 16.87 21.80
N ARG A 27 -20.38 17.09 20.48
CA ARG A 27 -20.18 16.01 19.52
C ARG A 27 -18.77 15.50 19.77
N THR A 28 -18.65 14.35 20.43
CA THR A 28 -17.39 13.61 20.46
C THR A 28 -17.07 13.26 19.01
N GLU A 29 -16.09 13.93 18.42
CA GLU A 29 -15.47 13.50 17.16
C GLU A 29 -14.61 12.26 17.44
N ALA A 30 -15.28 11.14 17.74
CA ALA A 30 -14.66 9.83 17.75
C ALA A 30 -14.50 9.40 16.29
N GLY A 31 -13.26 9.45 15.79
CA GLY A 31 -12.95 8.97 14.45
C GLY A 31 -11.73 9.64 13.85
N SER A 32 -10.58 9.54 14.53
CA SER A 32 -9.32 9.75 13.83
C SER A 32 -9.15 8.56 12.86
N ASN A 33 -9.67 8.70 11.64
CA ASN A 33 -9.46 7.77 10.52
C ASN A 33 -7.99 7.85 10.06
N LYS A 34 -7.03 7.60 10.95
CA LYS A 34 -5.63 7.52 10.62
C LYS A 34 -5.39 6.16 9.98
N GLN A 35 -5.47 6.13 8.65
CA GLN A 35 -4.85 5.05 7.87
C GLN A 35 -3.44 4.79 8.42
N PRO A 36 -3.05 3.54 8.70
CA PRO A 36 -1.71 3.25 9.16
C PRO A 36 -0.71 3.77 8.13
N PHE A 37 0.20 4.64 8.56
CA PHE A 37 1.28 5.12 7.71
C PHE A 37 2.35 4.03 7.66
N TYR A 38 2.43 3.33 6.52
CA TYR A 38 3.48 2.34 6.28
C TYR A 38 4.71 3.04 5.71
N LYS A 39 5.88 2.77 6.30
CA LYS A 39 7.15 3.22 5.72
C LYS A 39 7.32 2.60 4.32
N PRO A 40 7.49 3.40 3.26
CA PRO A 40 7.53 2.87 1.90
C PRO A 40 8.83 2.12 1.61
N VAL A 41 8.78 1.21 0.64
CA VAL A 41 10.01 0.59 0.09
C VAL A 41 10.87 1.70 -0.52
N PRO A 42 12.18 1.75 -0.26
CA PRO A 42 13.05 2.74 -0.86
C PRO A 42 12.98 2.73 -2.39
N THR A 43 13.02 3.92 -3.00
CA THR A 43 13.07 4.05 -4.46
C THR A 43 14.46 3.71 -5.02
N ARG A 44 15.50 3.73 -4.18
CA ARG A 44 16.85 3.29 -4.51
C ARG A 44 17.48 2.59 -3.32
N PHE A 45 18.17 1.48 -3.55
CA PHE A 45 18.92 0.76 -2.53
C PHE A 45 19.95 -0.17 -3.16
N ARG A 46 20.87 -0.67 -2.34
CA ARG A 46 21.86 -1.67 -2.75
C ARG A 46 21.64 -2.97 -1.97
N ARG A 47 21.70 -4.10 -2.65
CA ARG A 47 21.55 -5.43 -2.06
C ARG A 47 22.37 -6.45 -2.84
N ASP A 48 23.15 -7.27 -2.15
CA ASP A 48 23.95 -8.36 -2.72
C ASP A 48 24.87 -7.94 -3.89
N GLY A 49 25.43 -6.73 -3.83
CA GLY A 49 26.31 -6.20 -4.89
C GLY A 49 25.59 -5.57 -6.09
N PHE A 50 24.26 -5.56 -6.09
CA PHE A 50 23.44 -4.91 -7.11
C PHE A 50 22.87 -3.58 -6.61
N ASP A 51 22.82 -2.61 -7.52
CA ASP A 51 22.11 -1.35 -7.33
C ASP A 51 20.71 -1.46 -7.92
N TYR A 52 19.71 -1.03 -7.15
CA TYR A 52 18.31 -1.05 -7.53
C TYR A 52 17.77 0.37 -7.62
N GLN A 53 17.01 0.65 -8.68
CA GLN A 53 16.29 1.91 -8.85
C GLN A 53 14.86 1.65 -9.30
N GLN A 54 13.89 2.13 -8.52
CA GLN A 54 12.49 2.09 -8.91
C GLN A 54 12.27 2.98 -10.14
N ILE A 55 11.71 2.40 -11.21
CA ILE A 55 11.43 3.09 -12.47
C ILE A 55 9.94 3.25 -12.74
N ALA A 56 9.10 2.44 -12.09
CA ALA A 56 7.64 2.54 -12.17
C ALA A 56 7.01 1.99 -10.89
N ARG A 57 5.83 2.50 -10.53
CA ARG A 57 5.00 2.00 -9.42
C ARG A 57 3.53 2.28 -9.68
N GLU A 58 2.70 1.28 -9.47
CA GLU A 58 1.25 1.36 -9.58
C GLU A 58 0.61 0.62 -8.41
N GLY A 59 0.04 1.38 -7.47
CA GLY A 59 -0.53 0.84 -6.23
C GLY A 59 0.49 0.04 -5.42
N ASP A 60 0.15 -1.24 -5.19
CA ASP A 60 0.96 -2.21 -4.47
C ASP A 60 1.86 -3.04 -5.40
N ALA A 61 2.26 -2.51 -6.55
CA ALA A 61 3.24 -3.13 -7.44
C ALA A 61 4.26 -2.11 -7.95
N ALA A 62 5.51 -2.55 -8.17
CA ALA A 62 6.59 -1.68 -8.64
C ALA A 62 7.59 -2.42 -9.54
N ILE A 63 8.29 -1.65 -10.38
CA ILE A 63 9.41 -2.13 -11.18
C ILE A 63 10.69 -1.49 -10.68
N TYR A 64 11.68 -2.31 -10.39
CA TYR A 64 13.05 -1.91 -10.08
C TYR A 64 13.96 -2.29 -11.23
N GLU A 65 14.77 -1.35 -11.68
CA GLU A 65 15.93 -1.61 -12.52
C GLU A 65 17.08 -2.06 -11.64
N GLN A 66 17.66 -3.22 -11.95
CA GLN A 66 18.79 -3.84 -11.26
C GLN A 66 20.03 -3.74 -12.14
N ARG A 67 21.13 -3.27 -11.55
CA ARG A 67 22.45 -3.19 -12.20
C ARG A 67 23.51 -3.78 -11.30
N TRP A 68 24.47 -4.49 -11.89
CA TRP A 68 25.65 -4.94 -11.16
C TRP A 68 26.58 -3.76 -10.87
N ALA A 69 26.88 -3.50 -9.60
CA ALA A 69 27.69 -2.35 -9.20
C ALA A 69 29.19 -2.52 -9.51
N GLY A 70 29.64 -3.74 -9.80
CA GLY A 70 31.05 -4.08 -9.98
C GLY A 70 31.55 -4.09 -11.43
N CYS A 71 30.74 -3.68 -12.41
CA CYS A 71 31.13 -3.65 -13.82
C CYS A 71 30.93 -2.26 -14.42
N CYS A 72 31.83 -1.86 -15.33
CA CYS A 72 31.74 -0.58 -16.05
C CYS A 72 30.62 -0.56 -17.10
N ASN A 73 30.15 -1.71 -17.57
CA ASN A 73 29.02 -1.84 -18.49
C ASN A 73 28.06 -2.94 -18.01
N PRO A 74 27.29 -2.71 -16.93
CA PRO A 74 26.41 -3.72 -16.36
C PRO A 74 25.24 -3.98 -17.30
N SER A 75 24.95 -5.27 -17.52
CA SER A 75 23.66 -5.67 -18.09
C SER A 75 22.55 -5.28 -17.11
N VAL A 76 21.44 -4.79 -17.67
CA VAL A 76 20.29 -4.33 -16.89
C VAL A 76 19.27 -5.46 -16.81
N CYS A 77 18.75 -5.71 -15.61
CA CYS A 77 17.59 -6.54 -15.38
C CYS A 77 16.49 -5.70 -14.73
N TYR A 78 15.25 -6.18 -14.80
CA TYR A 78 14.07 -5.55 -14.23
C TYR A 78 13.41 -6.50 -13.25
N GLU A 79 13.27 -6.09 -11.99
CA GLU A 79 12.52 -6.81 -10.98
C GLU A 79 11.14 -6.17 -10.81
N VAL A 80 10.10 -6.92 -11.16
CA VAL A 80 8.70 -6.54 -10.94
C VAL A 80 8.24 -7.18 -9.65
N ILE A 81 7.80 -6.37 -8.70
CA ILE A 81 7.40 -6.84 -7.38
C ILE A 81 5.97 -6.45 -7.06
N ARG A 82 5.31 -7.29 -6.27
CA ARG A 82 4.14 -6.94 -5.48
C ARG A 82 4.59 -6.53 -4.08
N ILE A 83 4.28 -5.29 -3.72
CA ILE A 83 4.59 -4.69 -2.44
C ILE A 83 3.61 -5.23 -1.40
N ARG A 84 4.16 -5.90 -0.38
CA ARG A 84 3.39 -6.32 0.80
C ARG A 84 3.53 -5.29 1.92
N ARG A 85 2.65 -5.35 2.90
CA ARG A 85 2.69 -4.51 4.10
C ARG A 85 2.85 -5.41 5.32
N ARG A 86 3.72 -5.01 6.24
CA ARG A 86 3.84 -5.63 7.56
C ARG A 86 3.40 -4.63 8.61
N GLU A 87 2.71 -5.14 9.63
CA GLU A 87 2.39 -4.36 10.81
C GLU A 87 3.65 -4.07 11.64
N GLY A 88 3.56 -3.00 12.43
CA GLY A 88 4.59 -2.69 13.40
C GLY A 88 4.55 -3.68 14.55
N PHE A 89 5.71 -4.00 15.12
CA PHE A 89 5.82 -4.94 16.23
C PHE A 89 6.97 -4.56 17.16
N ARG A 90 6.92 -5.04 18.39
CA ARG A 90 8.00 -4.85 19.38
C ARG A 90 8.92 -6.06 19.36
N ILE A 91 10.22 -5.79 19.32
CA ILE A 91 11.28 -6.78 19.56
C ILE A 91 12.08 -6.22 20.73
N ASP A 92 12.05 -6.92 21.87
CA ASP A 92 12.65 -6.48 23.12
C ASP A 92 12.22 -5.04 23.48
N ASP A 93 13.19 -4.14 23.69
CA ASP A 93 12.97 -2.73 24.00
C ASP A 93 12.84 -1.82 22.77
N ARG A 94 12.80 -2.38 21.55
CA ARG A 94 12.70 -1.62 20.29
C ARG A 94 11.35 -1.82 19.61
N PHE A 95 10.70 -0.71 19.23
CA PHE A 95 9.55 -0.73 18.34
C PHE A 95 10.01 -0.67 16.87
N VAL A 96 9.51 -1.62 16.07
CA VAL A 96 9.67 -1.65 14.62
C VAL A 96 8.38 -1.10 14.00
N GLU A 97 8.50 -0.04 13.20
CA GLU A 97 7.36 0.60 12.56
C GLU A 97 6.73 -0.27 11.45
N PRO A 98 5.41 -0.13 11.20
CA PRO A 98 4.78 -0.72 10.03
C PRO A 98 5.49 -0.27 8.75
N ALA A 99 5.72 -1.21 7.84
CA ALA A 99 6.47 -0.93 6.63
C ALA A 99 5.94 -1.71 5.43
N GLU A 100 6.16 -1.15 4.26
CA GLU A 100 6.12 -1.89 3.01
C GLU A 100 7.34 -2.83 2.93
N VAL A 101 7.13 -3.99 2.30
CA VAL A 101 8.09 -5.09 2.30
C VAL A 101 8.41 -5.47 0.86
N TYR A 102 9.71 -5.49 0.56
CA TYR A 102 10.26 -6.09 -0.65
C TYR A 102 10.20 -7.63 -0.52
N PRO A 103 9.73 -8.37 -1.53
CA PRO A 103 9.62 -9.83 -1.45
C PRO A 103 10.98 -10.50 -1.19
N ASN A 104 10.97 -11.54 -0.35
CA ASN A 104 12.12 -12.41 -0.19
C ASN A 104 12.23 -13.38 -1.38
N SER A 105 13.34 -14.13 -1.44
CA SER A 105 13.57 -15.14 -2.47
C SER A 105 12.50 -16.24 -2.50
N ASP A 106 11.92 -16.56 -1.34
CA ASP A 106 11.02 -17.71 -1.18
C ASP A 106 9.66 -17.52 -1.87
N VAL A 107 9.30 -16.28 -2.22
CA VAL A 107 8.05 -15.93 -2.90
C VAL A 107 8.27 -15.43 -4.33
N TRP A 108 9.48 -15.62 -4.88
CA TRP A 108 9.75 -15.32 -6.28
C TRP A 108 8.93 -16.25 -7.19
N GLY A 109 8.41 -15.71 -8.29
CA GLY A 109 7.41 -16.36 -9.14
C GLY A 109 5.95 -16.11 -8.71
N VAL A 110 5.72 -15.61 -7.48
CA VAL A 110 4.37 -15.26 -6.99
C VAL A 110 4.25 -13.74 -6.79
N ASP A 111 5.12 -13.19 -5.95
CA ASP A 111 5.13 -11.78 -5.57
C ASP A 111 6.37 -11.02 -6.11
N GLY A 112 7.30 -11.71 -6.78
CA GLY A 112 8.48 -11.12 -7.42
C GLY A 112 8.83 -11.81 -8.73
N PHE A 113 9.25 -11.06 -9.74
CA PHE A 113 9.60 -11.56 -11.07
C PHE A 113 10.82 -10.83 -11.60
N THR A 114 11.75 -11.54 -12.23
CA THR A 114 12.92 -10.95 -12.88
C THR A 114 12.79 -11.09 -14.39
N LEU A 115 12.99 -10.00 -15.11
CA LEU A 115 12.84 -9.89 -16.56
C LEU A 115 14.02 -9.12 -17.12
N THR A 116 14.53 -9.50 -18.30
CA THR A 116 15.64 -8.78 -18.96
C THR A 116 15.15 -7.70 -19.90
N ASP A 117 13.86 -7.72 -20.25
CA ASP A 117 13.23 -6.77 -21.15
C ASP A 117 12.32 -5.80 -20.38
N ARG A 118 12.39 -4.51 -20.74
CA ARG A 118 11.66 -3.45 -20.06
C ARG A 118 10.17 -3.52 -20.35
N ASP A 119 9.80 -3.81 -21.60
CA ASP A 119 8.40 -3.83 -22.03
C ASP A 119 7.67 -5.03 -21.41
N ALA A 120 8.35 -6.18 -21.32
CA ALA A 120 7.88 -7.33 -20.57
C ALA A 120 7.66 -7.00 -19.08
N ALA A 121 8.56 -6.22 -18.47
CA ALA A 121 8.40 -5.78 -17.08
C ALA A 121 7.19 -4.87 -16.88
N VAL A 122 6.95 -3.94 -17.82
CA VAL A 122 5.76 -3.09 -17.82
C VAL A 122 4.48 -3.91 -18.02
N ALA A 123 4.49 -4.89 -18.93
CA ALA A 123 3.36 -5.80 -19.12
C ALA A 123 3.05 -6.59 -17.84
N LYS A 124 4.09 -7.12 -17.17
CA LYS A 124 3.94 -7.85 -15.91
C LYS A 124 3.43 -6.99 -14.76
N LEU A 125 3.87 -5.73 -14.68
CA LEU A 125 3.34 -4.77 -13.70
C LEU A 125 1.82 -4.61 -13.88
N ARG A 126 1.36 -4.40 -15.12
CA ARG A 126 -0.07 -4.25 -15.44
C ARG A 126 -0.85 -5.50 -15.09
N GLU A 127 -0.32 -6.69 -15.40
CA GLU A 127 -0.92 -7.98 -15.04
C GLU A 127 -1.18 -8.07 -13.53
N ILE A 128 -0.17 -7.75 -12.70
CA ILE A 128 -0.28 -7.77 -11.24
C ILE A 128 -1.33 -6.77 -10.75
N CYS A 129 -1.33 -5.54 -11.31
CA CYS A 129 -2.31 -4.51 -10.94
C CYS A 129 -3.74 -4.90 -11.31
N ILE A 130 -3.95 -5.52 -12.47
CA ILE A 130 -5.27 -6.04 -12.87
C ILE A 130 -5.71 -7.15 -11.93
N ARG A 131 -4.84 -8.12 -11.62
CA ARG A 131 -5.17 -9.22 -10.71
C ARG A 131 -5.57 -8.72 -9.32
N ALA A 132 -4.90 -7.69 -8.82
CA ALA A 132 -5.23 -7.06 -7.54
C ALA A 132 -6.60 -6.36 -7.55
N ARG A 133 -7.03 -5.82 -8.69
CA ARG A 133 -8.33 -5.13 -8.85
C ARG A 133 -9.50 -6.09 -9.00
N VAL A 134 -9.30 -7.22 -9.68
CA VAL A 134 -10.38 -8.18 -10.00
C VAL A 134 -10.68 -9.13 -8.84
N GLY A 135 -9.87 -9.13 -7.76
CA GLY A 135 -10.19 -9.88 -6.54
C GLY A 135 -10.26 -11.40 -6.73
N VAL A 136 -9.48 -11.96 -7.65
CA VAL A 136 -9.52 -13.40 -7.95
C VAL A 136 -8.68 -14.17 -6.91
N ALA A 137 -9.35 -15.09 -6.22
CA ALA A 137 -8.74 -16.10 -5.36
C ALA A 137 -7.66 -16.87 -6.13
N GLN A 138 -6.49 -17.04 -5.52
CA GLN A 138 -5.41 -17.81 -6.13
C GLN A 138 -5.83 -19.28 -6.19
N ASP A 139 -6.02 -19.82 -7.40
CA ASP A 139 -6.08 -21.25 -7.61
C ASP A 139 -4.72 -21.88 -7.28
N ALA A 140 -4.82 -23.02 -6.60
CA ALA A 140 -3.77 -23.85 -6.06
C ALA A 140 -2.74 -24.27 -7.13
N PRO A 141 -1.51 -24.68 -6.73
CA PRO A 141 -0.59 -25.33 -7.64
C PRO A 141 -1.25 -26.58 -8.24
N GLU A 142 -1.26 -26.68 -9.57
CA GLU A 142 -1.56 -27.93 -10.26
C GLU A 142 -0.56 -28.99 -9.81
N ALA A 143 -1.00 -29.83 -8.88
CA ALA A 143 -0.46 -31.15 -8.70
C ALA A 143 -1.08 -32.04 -9.80
N ASP A 144 -0.40 -32.19 -10.93
CA ASP A 144 -0.58 -33.40 -11.72
C ASP A 144 0.74 -33.79 -12.41
N GLY A 145 1.09 -35.06 -12.28
CA GLY A 145 2.37 -35.60 -12.75
C GLY A 145 2.85 -36.86 -12.04
N SER A 146 1.96 -37.66 -11.44
CA SER A 146 2.28 -39.04 -11.07
C SER A 146 1.02 -39.88 -11.16
N ILE A 147 0.87 -40.64 -12.25
CA ILE A 147 1.10 -42.10 -12.31
C ILE A 147 0.55 -42.60 -13.65
N ASN A 148 1.26 -43.52 -14.31
CA ASN A 148 0.65 -44.69 -14.94
C ASN A 148 1.72 -45.77 -15.12
N THR A 149 1.72 -46.68 -14.15
CA THR A 149 2.22 -48.03 -14.25
C THR A 149 1.35 -48.81 -15.24
N ALA A 150 1.94 -49.39 -16.28
CA ALA A 150 1.43 -50.61 -16.89
C ALA A 150 2.59 -51.37 -17.54
N GLY A 151 2.90 -52.54 -16.98
CA GLY A 151 3.81 -53.49 -17.59
C GLY A 151 3.23 -54.13 -18.85
N SER A 152 4.13 -54.59 -19.71
CA SER A 152 3.86 -55.70 -20.62
C SER A 152 5.17 -56.44 -20.86
N THR A 153 5.31 -57.52 -20.10
CA THR A 153 6.03 -58.73 -20.52
C THR A 153 5.44 -59.23 -21.83
N ASN A 154 6.28 -59.53 -22.82
CA ASN A 154 6.02 -60.66 -23.70
C ASN A 154 7.33 -61.27 -24.19
N GLU A 155 7.39 -62.58 -24.00
CA GLU A 155 8.42 -63.52 -24.40
C GLU A 155 8.22 -63.97 -25.87
N ARG A 156 9.28 -64.58 -26.45
CA ARG A 156 9.33 -65.43 -27.68
C ARG A 156 9.34 -64.66 -29.01
N GLU A 157 10.13 -65.03 -30.01
CA GLU A 157 10.78 -66.32 -30.39
C GLU A 157 12.31 -66.24 -30.51
#